data_AF-A0A0S9R467-F1
#
_entry.id   AF-A0A0S9R467-F1
#
_cell.length_a   1.000
_cell.length_b   1.000
_cell.length_c   1.000
_cell.angle_alpha   90.00
_cell.angle_beta   90.00
_cell.angle_gamma   90.00
#
_symmetry.space_group_name_H-M   'P 1'
#
loop_
_entity.id
_entity.type
_entity.pdbx_description
1 polymer ?
#
loop_
_entity_poly.entity_id
_entity_poly.type
_entity_poly.pdbx_seq_one_letter_code
_entity_poly.pdbx_strand_id
1 'polypeptide(L)'
;MDGPEPPASGTAGDPAPEGVLLLHGLARRAASLARLERAVRAAGFVTLNLDYPSRKADLADLAGIIGPPVAAFAARVRTLHVVTHSMGGLLARAWLREGRPANLGRVVMLGPPNGGSEVADRLHTLRAYRRVFGPAGAQLTTKPDESLRNCLGPVDFPLGIIAGDRTLYPLESWLMLPGPDDGRVTVARTRVAGMADHITLPTSHGLMMRNPAVIAETLRFLRTGGFSPSARGDTRRA
;
A
#
# COMPACT_ATOMS: atom_id res chain seq x y z
N MET A 1 -49.42 -8.94 44.80
CA MET A 1 -48.99 -7.75 44.04
C MET A 1 -47.49 -7.89 43.84
N ASP A 2 -47.10 -8.66 42.84
CA ASP A 2 -45.70 -8.82 42.45
C ASP A 2 -45.53 -8.06 41.13
N GLY A 3 -44.80 -6.95 41.19
CA GLY A 3 -44.54 -6.10 40.04
C GLY A 3 -43.62 -6.79 39.02
N PRO A 4 -43.73 -6.46 37.72
CA PRO A 4 -42.91 -7.06 36.70
C PRO A 4 -41.43 -6.66 36.87
N GLU A 5 -40.57 -7.68 36.75
CA GLU A 5 -39.12 -7.58 36.73
C GLU A 5 -38.65 -6.62 35.61
N PRO A 6 -37.66 -5.74 35.86
CA PRO A 6 -37.19 -4.80 34.84
C PRO A 6 -36.49 -5.54 33.69
N PRO A 7 -36.61 -5.05 32.44
CA PRO A 7 -35.95 -5.68 31.31
C PRO A 7 -34.43 -5.57 31.45
N ALA A 8 -33.75 -6.68 31.13
CA ALA A 8 -32.30 -6.79 31.08
C ALA A 8 -31.68 -5.64 30.26
N SER A 9 -30.76 -4.94 30.92
CA SER A 9 -29.91 -3.89 30.35
C SER A 9 -29.24 -4.36 29.05
N GLY A 10 -29.21 -3.43 28.08
CA GLY A 10 -28.87 -3.65 26.69
C GLY A 10 -27.62 -4.49 26.41
N THR A 11 -27.71 -5.24 25.32
CA THR A 11 -26.58 -5.89 24.68
C THR A 11 -25.46 -4.88 24.46
N ALA A 12 -24.31 -5.13 25.08
CA ALA A 12 -23.06 -4.48 24.68
C ALA A 12 -22.88 -4.79 23.19
N GLY A 13 -23.10 -3.78 22.33
CA GLY A 13 -23.01 -3.94 20.89
C GLY A 13 -21.63 -4.50 20.52
N ASP A 14 -21.60 -5.39 19.53
CA ASP A 14 -20.34 -5.94 19.02
C ASP A 14 -19.34 -4.80 18.77
N PRO A 15 -18.08 -4.96 19.21
CA PRO A 15 -17.07 -3.92 19.00
C PRO A 15 -16.97 -3.62 17.51
N ALA A 16 -16.94 -2.33 17.16
CA ALA A 16 -16.87 -1.90 15.76
C ALA A 16 -15.73 -2.63 15.02
N PRO A 17 -15.94 -3.05 13.77
CA PRO A 17 -15.00 -3.92 13.05
C PRO A 17 -13.69 -3.19 12.75
N GLU A 18 -12.63 -3.97 12.48
CA GLU A 18 -11.40 -3.44 11.89
C GLU A 18 -11.55 -3.31 10.37
N GLY A 19 -11.11 -2.17 9.83
CA GLY A 19 -11.20 -1.83 8.42
C GLY A 19 -9.86 -1.85 7.70
N VAL A 20 -9.85 -2.21 6.43
CA VAL A 20 -8.67 -2.11 5.56
C VAL A 20 -8.98 -1.26 4.32
N LEU A 21 -8.29 -0.12 4.20
CA LEU A 21 -8.24 0.67 2.98
C LEU A 21 -7.29 0.01 1.97
N LEU A 22 -7.73 -0.16 0.73
CA LEU A 22 -6.95 -0.71 -0.37
C LEU A 22 -6.73 0.34 -1.46
N LEU A 23 -5.46 0.63 -1.78
CA LEU A 23 -5.08 1.63 -2.80
C LEU A 23 -4.23 1.01 -3.92
N HIS A 24 -4.70 1.10 -5.16
CA HIS A 24 -4.06 0.45 -6.32
C HIS A 24 -2.92 1.26 -6.93
N GLY A 25 -2.07 0.62 -7.73
CA GLY A 25 -1.00 1.31 -8.44
C GLY A 25 -1.46 2.21 -9.60
N LEU A 26 -0.50 2.90 -10.21
CA LEU A 26 -0.71 3.74 -11.38
C LEU A 26 -1.26 2.97 -12.58
N ALA A 27 -2.18 3.60 -13.34
CA ALA A 27 -2.83 3.02 -14.50
C ALA A 27 -3.59 1.70 -14.22
N ARG A 28 -3.94 1.46 -12.96
CA ARG A 28 -4.80 0.36 -12.52
C ARG A 28 -6.16 0.89 -12.04
N ARG A 29 -7.01 -0.07 -11.65
CA ARG A 29 -8.29 0.14 -10.99
C ARG A 29 -8.36 -0.64 -9.68
N ALA A 30 -9.31 -0.32 -8.80
CA ALA A 30 -9.61 -1.06 -7.58
C ALA A 30 -9.72 -2.60 -7.80
N ALA A 31 -10.29 -3.03 -8.92
CA ALA A 31 -10.42 -4.44 -9.29
C ALA A 31 -9.08 -5.20 -9.36
N SER A 32 -7.95 -4.51 -9.54
CA SER A 32 -6.62 -5.13 -9.51
C SER A 32 -6.24 -5.71 -8.15
N LEU A 33 -6.86 -5.20 -7.07
CA LEU A 33 -6.69 -5.66 -5.70
C LEU A 33 -7.77 -6.68 -5.27
N ALA A 34 -8.71 -7.07 -6.14
CA ALA A 34 -9.88 -7.87 -5.76
C ALA A 34 -9.55 -9.24 -5.12
N ARG A 35 -8.41 -9.87 -5.49
CA ARG A 35 -7.98 -11.13 -4.86
C ARG A 35 -7.49 -10.90 -3.42
N LEU A 36 -6.69 -9.85 -3.24
CA LEU A 36 -6.23 -9.44 -1.91
C LEU A 36 -7.42 -9.01 -1.04
N GLU A 37 -8.34 -8.22 -1.59
CA GLU A 37 -9.56 -7.79 -0.90
C GLU A 37 -10.37 -8.97 -0.38
N ARG A 38 -10.62 -9.99 -1.21
CA ARG A 38 -11.35 -11.19 -0.79
C ARG A 38 -10.66 -11.92 0.36
N ALA A 39 -9.33 -12.01 0.33
CA ALA A 39 -8.57 -12.65 1.40
C ALA A 39 -8.62 -11.82 2.69
N VAL A 40 -8.55 -10.49 2.59
CA VAL A 40 -8.69 -9.57 3.73
C VAL A 40 -10.09 -9.67 4.35
N ARG A 41 -11.15 -9.70 3.53
CA ARG A 41 -12.53 -9.92 4.01
C ARG A 41 -12.69 -11.28 4.69
N ALA A 42 -12.19 -12.34 4.06
CA ALA A 42 -12.22 -13.69 4.63
C ALA A 42 -11.43 -13.79 5.95
N ALA A 43 -10.48 -12.89 6.19
CA ALA A 43 -9.70 -12.81 7.42
C ALA A 43 -10.39 -12.02 8.56
N GLY A 44 -11.60 -11.50 8.34
CA GLY A 44 -12.44 -10.83 9.35
C GLY A 44 -12.47 -9.30 9.27
N PHE A 45 -11.81 -8.69 8.28
CA PHE A 45 -11.79 -7.24 8.12
C PHE A 45 -12.91 -6.76 7.19
N VAL A 46 -13.48 -5.57 7.46
CA VAL A 46 -14.24 -4.84 6.44
C VAL A 46 -13.26 -4.10 5.52
N THR A 47 -13.61 -3.91 4.25
CA THR A 47 -12.69 -3.27 3.29
C THR A 47 -13.30 -2.08 2.57
N LEU A 48 -12.46 -1.09 2.32
CA LEU A 48 -12.71 -0.05 1.32
C LEU A 48 -11.69 -0.22 0.20
N ASN A 49 -12.11 -0.82 -0.91
CA ASN A 49 -11.31 -0.93 -2.12
C ASN A 49 -11.60 0.24 -3.05
N LEU A 50 -10.77 1.28 -2.95
CA LEU A 50 -11.06 2.59 -3.52
C LEU A 50 -10.48 2.68 -4.94
N ASP A 51 -11.33 3.08 -5.89
CA ASP A 51 -10.90 3.46 -7.24
C ASP A 51 -10.64 4.97 -7.27
N TYR A 52 -9.59 5.39 -7.96
CA TYR A 52 -9.26 6.80 -8.10
C TYR A 52 -8.56 7.07 -9.44
N PRO A 53 -8.60 8.32 -9.96
CA PRO A 53 -8.10 8.64 -11.29
C PRO A 53 -6.57 8.75 -11.31
N SER A 54 -5.88 7.63 -11.07
CA SER A 54 -4.43 7.52 -10.84
C SER A 54 -3.53 8.19 -11.89
N ARG A 55 -4.04 8.46 -13.10
CA ARG A 55 -3.32 9.10 -14.22
C ARG A 55 -3.67 10.58 -14.43
N LYS A 56 -4.64 11.13 -13.72
CA LYS A 56 -5.24 12.44 -14.06
C LYS A 56 -4.75 13.58 -13.19
N ALA A 57 -4.15 13.29 -12.04
CA ALA A 57 -3.70 14.29 -11.09
C ALA A 57 -2.36 13.86 -10.46
N ASP A 58 -1.74 14.77 -9.71
CA ASP A 58 -0.53 14.50 -8.94
C ASP A 58 -0.86 13.84 -7.58
N LEU A 59 0.15 13.48 -6.79
CA LEU A 59 -0.08 12.80 -5.51
C LEU A 59 -0.83 13.64 -4.47
N ALA A 60 -0.65 14.96 -4.46
CA ALA A 60 -1.31 15.86 -3.50
C ALA A 60 -2.81 15.99 -3.84
N ASP A 61 -3.12 16.23 -5.11
CA ASP A 61 -4.50 16.27 -5.60
C ASP A 61 -5.21 14.93 -5.41
N LEU A 62 -4.52 13.82 -5.71
CA LEU A 62 -5.05 12.47 -5.48
C LEU A 62 -5.32 12.23 -3.99
N ALA A 63 -4.47 12.73 -3.08
CA ALA A 63 -4.68 12.63 -1.63
C ALA A 63 -5.95 13.38 -1.22
N GLY A 64 -6.18 14.57 -1.78
CA GLY A 64 -7.42 15.34 -1.62
C GLY A 64 -8.66 14.59 -2.14
N ILE A 65 -8.55 13.92 -3.29
CA ILE A 65 -9.66 13.14 -3.88
C ILE A 65 -10.04 11.94 -3.01
N ILE A 66 -9.07 11.21 -2.46
CA ILE A 66 -9.36 10.02 -1.64
C ILE A 66 -9.74 10.36 -0.20
N GLY A 67 -9.40 11.55 0.29
CA GLY A 67 -9.60 11.96 1.68
C GLY A 67 -11.04 11.78 2.19
N PRO A 68 -12.06 12.38 1.53
CA PRO A 68 -13.45 12.30 1.99
C PRO A 68 -14.01 10.87 2.13
N PRO A 69 -13.92 9.98 1.11
CA PRO A 69 -14.41 8.61 1.25
C PRO A 69 -13.62 7.80 2.29
N VAL A 70 -12.31 8.05 2.43
CA VAL A 70 -11.50 7.37 3.44
C VAL A 70 -11.88 7.83 4.85
N ALA A 71 -12.11 9.12 5.07
CA ALA A 71 -12.57 9.64 6.37
C ALA A 71 -13.94 9.06 6.76
N ALA A 72 -14.88 8.98 5.81
CA ALA A 72 -16.19 8.38 6.03
C ALA A 72 -16.09 6.88 6.41
N PHE A 73 -15.16 6.15 5.80
CA PHE A 73 -14.90 4.75 6.17
C PHE A 73 -14.20 4.62 7.52
N ALA A 74 -13.20 5.47 7.80
CA ALA A 74 -12.47 5.50 9.07
C ALA A 74 -13.41 5.72 10.27
N ALA A 75 -14.44 6.53 10.12
CA ALA A 75 -15.44 6.79 11.15
C ALA A 75 -16.33 5.58 11.49
N ARG A 76 -16.36 4.54 10.64
CA ARG A 76 -17.21 3.34 10.79
C ARG A 76 -16.46 2.12 11.32
N VAL A 77 -15.16 2.24 11.57
CA VAL A 77 -14.30 1.14 11.98
C VAL A 77 -13.54 1.50 13.26
N ARG A 78 -13.29 0.51 14.12
CA ARG A 78 -12.52 0.74 15.35
C ARG A 78 -11.05 1.02 15.05
N THR A 79 -10.51 0.41 14.01
CA THR A 79 -9.13 0.57 13.58
C THR A 79 -9.07 0.55 12.06
N LEU A 80 -8.40 1.54 11.48
CA LEU A 80 -8.18 1.62 10.03
C LEU A 80 -6.76 1.17 9.69
N HIS A 81 -6.65 0.05 9.00
CA HIS A 81 -5.44 -0.40 8.34
C HIS A 81 -5.39 0.08 6.89
N VAL A 82 -4.21 0.06 6.30
CA VAL A 82 -4.01 0.44 4.89
C VAL A 82 -3.14 -0.62 4.22
N VAL A 83 -3.56 -1.09 3.04
CA VAL A 83 -2.72 -1.91 2.18
C VAL A 83 -2.68 -1.31 0.78
N THR A 84 -1.49 -1.20 0.21
CA THR A 84 -1.30 -0.50 -1.06
C THR A 84 -0.47 -1.30 -2.05
N HIS A 85 -0.59 -0.95 -3.33
CA HIS A 85 0.28 -1.46 -4.38
C HIS A 85 1.00 -0.32 -5.10
N SER A 86 2.32 -0.45 -5.26
CA SER A 86 3.14 0.44 -6.09
C SER A 86 2.95 1.91 -5.69
N MET A 87 2.58 2.78 -6.64
CA MET A 87 2.25 4.20 -6.42
C MET A 87 1.20 4.42 -5.33
N GLY A 88 0.28 3.48 -5.09
CA GLY A 88 -0.70 3.57 -4.00
C GLY A 88 -0.03 3.75 -2.62
N GLY A 89 1.20 3.26 -2.45
CA GLY A 89 1.99 3.48 -1.23
C GLY A 89 2.43 4.94 -1.06
N LEU A 90 2.85 5.60 -2.14
CA LEU A 90 3.16 7.03 -2.11
C LEU A 90 1.91 7.87 -1.88
N LEU A 91 0.78 7.49 -2.49
CA LEU A 91 -0.50 8.14 -2.25
C LEU A 91 -0.94 7.99 -0.78
N ALA A 92 -0.79 6.80 -0.19
CA ALA A 92 -1.06 6.61 1.23
C ALA A 92 -0.19 7.51 2.10
N ARG A 93 1.10 7.67 1.78
CA ARG A 93 2.00 8.58 2.52
C ARG A 93 1.55 10.03 2.41
N ALA A 94 1.25 10.49 1.19
CA ALA A 94 0.71 11.83 0.95
C ALA A 94 -0.57 12.09 1.75
N TRP A 95 -1.51 11.16 1.70
CA TRP A 95 -2.76 11.28 2.47
C TRP A 95 -2.54 11.21 3.98
N LEU A 96 -1.69 10.31 4.49
CA LEU A 96 -1.38 10.18 5.92
C LEU A 96 -0.57 11.35 6.48
N ARG A 97 -0.07 12.25 5.64
CA ARG A 97 0.61 13.46 6.10
C ARG A 97 -0.38 14.49 6.66
N GLU A 98 -1.55 14.59 6.04
CA GLU A 98 -2.55 15.63 6.33
C GLU A 98 -3.88 15.06 6.84
N GLY A 99 -4.30 13.92 6.31
CA GLY A 99 -5.58 13.27 6.58
C GLY A 99 -5.50 12.03 7.49
N ARG A 100 -4.45 11.92 8.31
CA ARG A 100 -4.24 10.76 9.20
C ARG A 100 -5.38 10.66 10.23
N PRO A 101 -6.16 9.56 10.25
CA PRO A 101 -7.18 9.39 11.27
C PRO A 101 -6.57 8.92 12.59
N ALA A 102 -7.20 9.30 13.71
CA ALA A 102 -6.73 8.94 15.05
C ALA A 102 -6.71 7.41 15.31
N ASN A 103 -7.57 6.67 14.60
CA ASN A 103 -7.66 5.21 14.68
C ASN A 103 -6.81 4.48 13.63
N LEU A 104 -5.76 5.12 13.07
CA LEU A 104 -4.82 4.45 12.18
C LEU A 104 -4.17 3.25 12.89
N GLY A 105 -4.27 2.08 12.27
CA GLY A 105 -3.61 0.85 12.68
C GLY A 105 -2.29 0.64 11.94
N ARG A 106 -2.26 -0.40 11.12
CA ARG A 106 -1.05 -0.88 10.44
C ARG A 106 -1.13 -0.64 8.94
N VAL A 107 0.02 -0.33 8.34
CA VAL A 107 0.15 -0.05 6.90
C VAL A 107 1.03 -1.13 6.27
N VAL A 108 0.60 -1.68 5.15
CA VAL A 108 1.41 -2.58 4.31
C VAL A 108 1.53 -2.01 2.91
N MET A 109 2.76 -1.93 2.38
CA MET A 109 3.01 -1.50 1.00
C MET A 109 3.60 -2.63 0.18
N LEU A 110 2.99 -2.89 -0.98
CA LEU A 110 3.41 -3.92 -1.93
C LEU A 110 4.19 -3.28 -3.07
N GLY A 111 5.52 -3.47 -3.10
CA GLY A 111 6.42 -2.90 -4.11
C GLY A 111 6.36 -1.37 -4.26
N PRO A 112 6.35 -0.56 -3.18
CA PRO A 112 6.27 0.89 -3.30
C PRO A 112 7.58 1.48 -3.89
N PRO A 113 7.54 2.48 -4.77
CA PRO A 113 8.74 3.20 -5.20
C PRO A 113 9.10 4.31 -4.20
N ASN A 114 9.36 3.97 -2.92
CA ASN A 114 9.63 4.95 -1.86
C ASN A 114 10.88 5.81 -2.12
N GLY A 115 11.93 5.20 -2.67
CA GLY A 115 13.14 5.88 -3.12
C GLY A 115 13.06 6.39 -4.57
N GLY A 116 11.86 6.44 -5.15
CA GLY A 116 11.62 6.68 -6.57
C GLY A 116 11.84 5.44 -7.44
N SER A 117 11.68 5.62 -8.74
CA SER A 117 11.80 4.60 -9.78
C SER A 117 12.75 5.07 -10.88
N GLU A 118 13.80 4.28 -11.12
CA GLU A 118 14.75 4.50 -12.22
C GLU A 118 14.06 4.46 -13.59
N VAL A 119 12.96 3.70 -13.71
CA VAL A 119 12.12 3.67 -14.90
C VAL A 119 11.45 5.04 -15.13
N ALA A 120 10.95 5.67 -14.05
CA ALA A 120 10.41 7.01 -14.13
C ALA A 120 11.50 8.03 -14.49
N ASP A 121 12.71 7.94 -13.93
CA ASP A 121 13.80 8.85 -14.30
C ASP A 121 14.09 8.85 -15.79
N ARG A 122 14.18 7.67 -16.39
CA ARG A 122 14.55 7.51 -17.80
C ARG A 122 13.42 7.88 -18.76
N LEU A 123 12.16 7.73 -18.35
CA LEU A 123 11.03 7.81 -19.26
C LEU A 123 10.07 8.98 -18.98
N HIS A 124 10.10 9.64 -17.82
CA HIS A 124 9.13 10.69 -17.46
C HIS A 124 9.16 11.92 -18.38
N THR A 125 10.28 12.19 -19.04
CA THR A 125 10.41 13.29 -20.02
C THR A 125 9.74 12.97 -21.36
N LEU A 126 9.46 11.69 -21.65
CA LEU A 126 8.81 11.27 -22.89
C LEU A 126 7.31 11.61 -22.84
N ARG A 127 6.83 12.31 -23.88
CA ARG A 127 5.41 12.64 -24.05
C ARG A 127 4.50 11.40 -23.99
N ALA A 128 4.94 10.28 -24.54
CA ALA A 128 4.20 9.01 -24.50
C ALA A 128 4.07 8.47 -23.06
N TYR A 129 5.14 8.53 -22.27
CA TYR A 129 5.11 8.13 -20.86
C TYR A 129 4.15 9.02 -20.06
N ARG A 130 4.23 10.35 -20.21
CA ARG A 130 3.31 11.29 -19.53
C ARG A 130 1.85 11.07 -19.93
N ARG A 131 1.58 10.71 -21.20
CA ARG A 131 0.22 10.39 -21.65
C ARG A 131 -0.32 9.10 -21.04
N VAL A 132 0.54 8.11 -20.78
CA VAL A 132 0.19 6.80 -20.20
C VAL A 132 0.14 6.83 -18.67
N PHE A 133 1.04 7.56 -18.04
CA PHE A 133 1.30 7.51 -16.60
C PHE A 133 0.91 8.82 -15.88
N GLY A 134 0.54 9.86 -16.62
CA GLY A 134 -0.02 11.07 -16.04
C GLY A 134 0.94 11.89 -15.19
N PRO A 135 0.41 12.91 -14.48
CA PRO A 135 1.20 13.74 -13.57
C PRO A 135 1.82 12.94 -12.42
N ALA A 136 1.05 12.07 -11.76
CA ALA A 136 1.57 11.23 -10.68
C ALA A 136 2.73 10.32 -11.12
N GLY A 137 2.68 9.76 -12.34
CA GLY A 137 3.78 8.97 -12.90
C GLY A 137 5.06 9.76 -13.14
N ALA A 138 4.96 11.06 -13.39
CA ALA A 138 6.11 11.96 -13.55
C ALA A 138 6.76 12.33 -12.21
N GLN A 139 6.06 12.13 -11.08
CA GLN A 139 6.60 12.34 -9.74
C GLN A 139 7.33 11.11 -9.18
N LEU A 140 7.27 9.96 -9.85
CA LEU A 140 7.89 8.72 -9.36
C LEU A 140 9.42 8.66 -9.57
N THR A 141 10.09 9.77 -9.84
CA THR A 141 11.53 9.84 -10.13
C THR A 141 12.37 9.60 -8.87
N THR A 142 13.63 9.20 -9.03
CA THR A 142 14.58 8.98 -7.92
C THR A 142 15.16 10.27 -7.36
N LYS A 143 14.90 11.41 -8.02
CA LYS A 143 15.19 12.75 -7.52
C LYS A 143 13.88 13.46 -7.23
N PRO A 144 13.19 13.14 -6.11
CA PRO A 144 12.00 13.86 -5.71
C PRO A 144 12.38 15.32 -5.47
N ASP A 145 11.61 16.26 -6.01
CA ASP A 145 11.74 17.66 -5.65
C ASP A 145 11.33 17.89 -4.18
N GLU A 146 11.58 19.09 -3.67
CA GLU A 146 11.26 19.42 -2.27
C GLU A 146 9.76 19.32 -1.98
N SER A 147 8.92 19.65 -2.96
CA SER A 147 7.46 19.54 -2.86
C SER A 147 7.03 18.09 -2.60
N LEU A 148 7.55 17.14 -3.38
CA LEU A 148 7.24 15.72 -3.22
C LEU A 148 7.81 15.16 -1.92
N ARG A 149 9.01 15.56 -1.49
CA ARG A 149 9.55 15.15 -0.19
C ARG A 149 8.66 15.62 0.97
N ASN A 150 8.22 16.88 0.92
CA ASN A 150 7.33 17.45 1.93
C ASN A 150 5.95 16.78 1.93
N CYS A 151 5.43 16.44 0.74
CA CYS A 151 4.17 15.72 0.57
C CYS A 151 4.22 14.32 1.20
N LEU A 152 5.30 13.56 1.01
CA LEU A 152 5.38 12.18 1.48
C LEU A 152 5.70 12.05 2.98
N GLY A 153 6.40 13.02 3.56
CA GLY A 153 6.73 13.06 4.99
C GLY A 153 7.55 11.88 5.54
N PRO A 154 7.94 11.94 6.82
CA PRO A 154 8.56 10.81 7.52
C PRO A 154 7.56 9.67 7.73
N VAL A 155 8.07 8.44 7.89
CA VAL A 155 7.26 7.30 8.34
C VAL A 155 7.43 7.16 9.85
N ASP A 156 6.35 7.42 10.58
CA ASP A 156 6.24 7.39 12.03
C ASP A 156 5.07 6.50 12.49
N PHE A 157 4.63 5.58 11.62
CA PHE A 157 3.53 4.64 11.84
C PHE A 157 3.96 3.21 11.50
N PRO A 158 3.24 2.16 11.96
CA PRO A 158 3.61 0.77 11.73
C PRO A 158 3.52 0.39 10.24
N LEU A 159 4.65 0.52 9.53
CA LEU A 159 4.75 0.26 8.09
C LEU A 159 5.54 -1.03 7.81
N GLY A 160 4.89 -2.00 7.17
CA GLY A 160 5.51 -3.18 6.59
C GLY A 160 5.65 -3.04 5.08
N ILE A 161 6.80 -3.40 4.52
CA ILE A 161 7.04 -3.38 3.07
C ILE A 161 7.33 -4.79 2.55
N ILE A 162 6.59 -5.20 1.52
CA ILE A 162 6.83 -6.44 0.76
C ILE A 162 7.40 -6.05 -0.60
N ALA A 163 8.64 -6.43 -0.88
CA ALA A 163 9.30 -6.28 -2.17
C ALA A 163 9.23 -7.57 -3.00
N GLY A 164 9.28 -7.43 -4.32
CA GLY A 164 9.41 -8.55 -5.25
C GLY A 164 10.82 -8.59 -5.85
N ASP A 165 11.30 -9.78 -6.21
CA ASP A 165 12.61 -10.00 -6.85
C ASP A 165 12.52 -10.80 -8.17
N ARG A 166 11.31 -10.94 -8.73
CA ARG A 166 11.10 -11.59 -10.02
C ARG A 166 10.60 -10.58 -11.05
N THR A 167 11.21 -10.59 -12.22
CA THR A 167 10.75 -9.82 -13.37
C THR A 167 10.06 -10.70 -14.40
N LEU A 168 9.04 -10.16 -15.08
CA LEU A 168 8.46 -10.78 -16.27
C LEU A 168 9.19 -10.35 -17.56
N TYR A 169 10.09 -9.36 -17.46
CA TYR A 169 10.81 -8.72 -18.56
C TYR A 169 12.31 -8.66 -18.25
N PRO A 170 13.02 -9.81 -18.24
CA PRO A 170 14.38 -9.93 -17.72
C PRO A 170 15.42 -9.04 -18.43
N LEU A 171 15.27 -8.81 -19.74
CA LEU A 171 16.17 -7.93 -20.51
C LEU A 171 16.00 -6.45 -20.13
N GLU A 172 14.76 -5.99 -19.94
CA GLU A 172 14.47 -4.60 -19.56
C GLU A 172 14.90 -4.34 -18.11
N SER A 173 14.61 -5.27 -17.20
CA SER A 173 15.07 -5.19 -15.81
C SER A 173 16.59 -5.14 -15.73
N TRP A 174 17.29 -6.07 -16.39
CA TRP A 174 18.76 -6.12 -16.35
C TRP A 174 19.41 -4.83 -16.89
N LEU A 175 18.82 -4.21 -17.91
CA LEU A 175 19.34 -2.97 -18.50
C LEU A 175 19.00 -1.71 -17.68
N MET A 176 17.91 -1.72 -16.91
CA MET A 176 17.37 -0.52 -16.26
C MET A 176 17.50 -0.51 -14.74
N LEU A 177 17.70 -1.66 -14.10
CA LEU A 177 17.58 -1.83 -12.66
C LEU A 177 18.87 -2.49 -12.09
N PRO A 178 19.59 -1.82 -11.19
CA PRO A 178 20.94 -2.23 -10.77
C PRO A 178 20.98 -3.36 -9.71
N GLY A 179 19.91 -4.13 -9.53
CA GLY A 179 19.83 -5.19 -8.51
C GLY A 179 18.49 -5.92 -8.51
N PRO A 180 18.24 -6.80 -7.51
CA PRO A 180 16.99 -7.57 -7.42
C PRO A 180 15.77 -6.66 -7.53
N ASP A 181 14.83 -7.03 -8.42
CA ASP A 181 13.70 -6.19 -8.77
C ASP A 181 12.47 -7.01 -9.19
N ASP A 182 11.32 -6.35 -9.12
CA ASP A 182 10.03 -6.95 -9.46
C ASP A 182 9.61 -6.68 -10.93
N GLY A 183 10.52 -6.20 -11.77
CA GLY A 183 10.25 -5.73 -13.12
C GLY A 183 10.05 -4.22 -13.25
N ARG A 184 9.90 -3.49 -12.13
CA ARG A 184 9.68 -2.02 -12.15
C ARG A 184 10.41 -1.27 -11.04
N VAL A 185 10.53 -1.88 -9.86
CA VAL A 185 11.10 -1.27 -8.66
C VAL A 185 12.12 -2.24 -8.08
N THR A 186 13.33 -1.75 -7.81
CA THR A 186 14.33 -2.56 -7.10
C THR A 186 13.93 -2.75 -5.65
N VAL A 187 14.34 -3.87 -5.05
CA VAL A 187 14.16 -4.15 -3.63
C VAL A 187 14.69 -3.01 -2.77
N ALA A 188 15.85 -2.44 -3.12
CA ALA A 188 16.44 -1.30 -2.41
C ALA A 188 15.52 -0.07 -2.41
N ARG A 189 14.91 0.27 -3.54
CA ARG A 189 14.01 1.44 -3.69
C ARG A 189 12.69 1.30 -2.97
N THR A 190 12.30 0.07 -2.58
CA THR A 190 11.11 -0.13 -1.75
C THR A 190 11.29 0.34 -0.32
N ARG A 191 12.53 0.39 0.19
CA ARG A 191 12.84 0.74 1.57
C ARG A 191 12.59 2.23 1.84
N VAL A 192 12.24 2.54 3.08
CA VAL A 192 12.10 3.91 3.60
C VAL A 192 12.49 3.92 5.07
N ALA A 193 13.14 5.00 5.53
CA ALA A 193 13.45 5.18 6.94
C ALA A 193 12.14 5.19 7.77
N GLY A 194 12.17 4.54 8.95
CA GLY A 194 11.01 4.43 9.84
C GLY A 194 10.09 3.23 9.58
N MET A 195 10.33 2.42 8.54
CA MET A 195 9.56 1.18 8.35
C MET A 195 9.80 0.19 9.50
N ALA A 196 8.74 -0.48 9.94
CA ALA A 196 8.79 -1.46 11.02
C ALA A 196 9.36 -2.81 10.54
N ASP A 197 9.09 -3.19 9.29
CA ASP A 197 9.59 -4.43 8.73
C ASP A 197 9.67 -4.39 7.20
N HIS A 198 10.55 -5.22 6.64
CA HIS A 198 10.76 -5.38 5.20
C HIS A 198 11.03 -6.85 4.87
N ILE A 199 10.33 -7.38 3.87
CA ILE A 199 10.56 -8.73 3.34
C ILE A 199 10.60 -8.72 1.81
N THR A 200 11.36 -9.64 1.23
CA THR A 200 11.43 -9.87 -0.22
C THR A 200 10.82 -11.22 -0.54
N LEU A 201 9.94 -11.30 -1.54
CA LEU A 201 9.27 -12.52 -1.95
C LEU A 201 9.39 -12.75 -3.46
N PRO A 202 9.41 -14.02 -3.92
CA PRO A 202 9.51 -14.35 -5.35
C PRO A 202 8.22 -14.01 -6.11
N THR A 203 8.11 -12.76 -6.57
CA THR A 203 6.96 -12.25 -7.30
C THR A 203 7.32 -11.07 -8.17
N SER A 204 6.56 -10.90 -9.26
CA SER A 204 6.65 -9.71 -10.11
C SER A 204 5.68 -8.62 -9.71
N HIS A 205 5.99 -7.40 -10.11
CA HIS A 205 5.29 -6.18 -9.72
C HIS A 205 3.79 -6.26 -10.01
N GLY A 206 3.43 -6.80 -11.18
CA GLY A 206 2.04 -6.89 -11.60
C GLY A 206 1.25 -8.03 -10.98
N LEU A 207 1.93 -9.07 -10.47
CA LEU A 207 1.31 -10.28 -9.92
C LEU A 207 1.32 -10.33 -8.39
N MET A 208 2.09 -9.45 -7.74
CA MET A 208 2.26 -9.39 -6.28
C MET A 208 0.92 -9.38 -5.51
N MET A 209 -0.06 -8.59 -5.94
CA MET A 209 -1.39 -8.52 -5.32
C MET A 209 -2.21 -9.83 -5.36
N ARG A 210 -1.79 -10.79 -6.20
CA ARG A 210 -2.44 -12.09 -6.39
C ARG A 210 -1.63 -13.24 -5.80
N ASN A 211 -0.39 -12.98 -5.38
CA ASN A 211 0.53 -13.99 -4.89
C ASN A 211 0.08 -14.45 -3.48
N PRO A 212 -0.15 -15.77 -3.26
CA PRO A 212 -0.59 -16.29 -1.98
C PRO A 212 0.35 -15.95 -0.81
N ALA A 213 1.67 -15.97 -1.03
CA ALA A 213 2.66 -15.64 0.01
C ALA A 213 2.58 -14.17 0.41
N VAL A 214 2.42 -13.28 -0.57
CA VAL A 214 2.25 -11.83 -0.33
C VAL A 214 0.97 -11.58 0.48
N ILE A 215 -0.13 -12.25 0.11
CA ILE A 215 -1.41 -12.14 0.82
C ILE A 215 -1.26 -12.63 2.26
N ALA A 216 -0.62 -13.79 2.47
CA ALA A 216 -0.40 -14.34 3.81
C ALA A 216 0.43 -13.40 4.70
N GLU A 217 1.53 -12.87 4.18
CA GLU A 217 2.40 -11.93 4.91
C GLU A 217 1.71 -10.58 5.17
N THR A 218 0.87 -10.11 4.23
CA THR A 218 0.04 -8.92 4.44
C THR A 218 -0.90 -9.13 5.63
N LEU A 219 -1.65 -10.23 5.65
CA LEU A 219 -2.59 -10.53 6.74
C LEU A 219 -1.86 -10.70 8.08
N ARG A 220 -0.69 -11.34 8.06
CA ARG A 220 0.15 -11.50 9.25
C ARG A 220 0.59 -10.14 9.79
N PHE A 221 1.09 -9.26 8.93
CA PHE A 221 1.52 -7.93 9.33
C PHE A 221 0.34 -7.12 9.87
N LEU A 222 -0.82 -7.18 9.21
CA LEU A 222 -2.03 -6.49 9.67
C LEU A 222 -2.47 -6.93 11.07
N ARG A 223 -2.22 -8.19 11.47
CA ARG A 223 -2.56 -8.71 12.81
C ARG A 223 -1.47 -8.46 13.85
N THR A 224 -0.19 -8.56 13.46
CA THR A 224 0.92 -8.69 14.40
C THR A 224 1.94 -7.55 14.35
N GLY A 225 2.00 -6.78 13.25
CA GLY A 225 3.00 -5.74 13.04
C GLY A 225 4.35 -6.22 12.52
N GLY A 226 4.48 -7.49 12.09
CA GLY A 226 5.71 -7.99 11.47
C GLY A 226 5.46 -9.08 10.42
N PHE A 227 6.49 -9.39 9.62
CA PHE A 227 6.51 -10.49 8.63
C PHE A 227 7.16 -11.74 9.20
N SER A 228 6.82 -12.91 8.66
CA SER A 228 7.24 -14.19 9.20
C SER A 228 8.77 -14.35 9.09
N PRO A 229 9.47 -14.82 10.15
CA PRO A 229 10.89 -15.14 10.06
C PRO A 229 11.19 -16.20 8.99
N SER A 230 10.31 -17.20 8.85
CA SER A 230 10.49 -18.30 7.90
C SER A 230 10.32 -17.88 6.43
N ALA A 231 9.59 -16.78 6.17
CA ALA A 231 9.40 -16.25 4.83
C ALA A 231 10.65 -15.49 4.32
N ARG A 232 11.62 -15.19 5.19
CA ARG A 232 12.82 -14.40 4.85
C ARG A 232 13.92 -15.17 4.11
N GLY A 233 13.74 -16.47 3.84
CA GLY A 233 14.57 -17.29 2.95
C GLY A 233 16.08 -16.99 2.97
N ASP A 234 16.81 -17.70 3.84
CA ASP A 234 18.27 -17.87 3.91
C ASP A 234 19.14 -16.95 3.00
N THR A 235 19.47 -15.75 3.49
CA THR A 235 20.43 -14.83 2.86
C THR A 235 21.89 -15.32 2.94
N ARG A 236 22.16 -16.60 3.26
CA ARG A 236 23.50 -17.18 3.40
C ARG A 236 24.01 -17.97 2.17
N ARG A 237 23.43 -17.78 0.98
CA ARG A 237 24.02 -18.28 -0.28
C ARG A 237 23.77 -17.33 -1.44
N ALA A 238 24.64 -16.33 -1.57
CA ALA A 238 25.04 -15.72 -2.83
C ALA A 238 26.38 -15.01 -2.61
#